data_AF-A0A2D4IBR1-F1
#
_entry.id   AF-A0A2D4IBR1-F1
#
_cell.length_a   1.000
_cell.length_b   1.000
_cell.length_c   1.000
_cell.angle_alpha   90.00
_cell.angle_beta   90.00
_cell.angle_gamma   90.00
#
_symmetry.space_group_name_H-M   'P 1'
#
loop_
_entity.id
_entity.type
_entity.pdbx_description
1 polymer ?
#
loop_
_entity_poly.entity_id
_entity_poly.type
_entity_poly.pdbx_seq_one_letter_code
_entity_poly.pdbx_strand_id
1 'polypeptide(L)'
;MPFGAYFQRANSSAQKLSCNFHKENETKLVACEVGNPMKSHTEIKLDFELSISQLEDANSSIVFVLQLKSKNTLNPNSNIERLQVPLKVDAQVELFGISIPAAALLSWTLEGFKNKSNEVYDYGPKIEHIYRLHNAGPSTISGADLLVHFPSHFWRGLLLYITRVSTEGNIICSSTNETNPPKDPTIAPSNLTIPSWHWHERRDVNFSTFKEPIEVNCSSQLCSVIYCQVGTLERDHGAMVTIQSVLWLPSFQEQFPKKLHIQSRAQFIVTGMPYNIQPEVLPSGAVLAKTLVEWVNPDAERHIPIWWVVTAVVVGLLLLAVSIIVLWKTGFFK
;
A
#
# COMPACT_ATOMS: atom_id res chain seq x y z
N MET A 1 -25.75 -31.42 -11.98
CA MET A 1 -24.71 -30.40 -11.71
C MET A 1 -25.02 -29.73 -10.39
N PRO A 2 -24.00 -29.38 -9.59
CA PRO A 2 -24.22 -28.67 -8.33
C PRO A 2 -24.84 -27.29 -8.56
N PHE A 3 -25.39 -26.71 -7.49
CA PHE A 3 -25.86 -25.32 -7.51
C PHE A 3 -24.70 -24.38 -7.89
N GLY A 4 -24.99 -23.28 -8.59
CA GLY A 4 -23.96 -22.35 -9.05
C GLY A 4 -23.08 -22.82 -10.22
N ALA A 5 -23.14 -24.08 -10.65
CA ALA A 5 -22.41 -24.56 -11.82
C ALA A 5 -23.19 -24.32 -13.13
N TYR A 6 -22.48 -23.78 -14.13
CA TYR A 6 -22.99 -23.50 -15.47
C TYR A 6 -22.08 -24.15 -16.51
N PHE A 7 -22.70 -24.80 -17.49
CA PHE A 7 -22.00 -25.44 -18.59
C PHE A 7 -21.58 -24.42 -19.64
N GLN A 8 -20.30 -24.41 -19.99
CA GLN A 8 -19.75 -23.53 -21.02
C GLN A 8 -19.56 -24.29 -22.33
N ARG A 9 -18.77 -25.37 -22.29
CA ARG A 9 -18.39 -26.13 -23.47
C ARG A 9 -18.05 -27.57 -23.13
N ALA A 10 -18.24 -28.46 -24.09
CA ALA A 10 -17.67 -29.79 -24.08
C ALA A 10 -16.85 -30.01 -25.35
N ASN A 11 -15.66 -30.60 -25.21
CA ASN A 11 -14.84 -31.04 -26.34
C ASN A 11 -14.58 -32.55 -26.25
N SER A 12 -14.34 -33.16 -27.39
CA SER A 12 -13.89 -34.56 -27.46
C SER A 12 -12.73 -34.68 -28.44
N SER A 13 -11.80 -35.60 -28.13
CA SER A 13 -10.64 -35.90 -28.97
C SER A 13 -10.99 -36.66 -30.26
N ALA A 14 -12.16 -37.31 -30.32
CA ALA A 14 -12.49 -38.24 -31.39
C ALA A 14 -13.52 -37.69 -32.39
N GLN A 15 -14.50 -36.89 -31.94
CA GLN A 15 -15.63 -36.41 -32.77
C GLN A 15 -16.23 -35.10 -32.27
N LYS A 16 -17.01 -34.42 -33.15
CA LYS A 16 -17.84 -33.28 -32.76
C LYS A 16 -18.98 -33.78 -31.86
N LEU A 17 -18.95 -33.38 -30.60
CA LEU A 17 -19.91 -33.79 -29.58
C LEU A 17 -21.11 -32.83 -29.55
N SER A 18 -22.31 -33.38 -29.42
CA SER A 18 -23.54 -32.60 -29.22
C SER A 18 -23.95 -32.68 -27.76
N CYS A 19 -23.87 -31.56 -27.03
CA CYS A 19 -24.27 -31.49 -25.62
C CYS A 19 -25.37 -30.46 -25.43
N ASN A 20 -26.44 -30.87 -24.77
CA ASN A 20 -27.57 -30.02 -24.46
C ASN A 20 -27.74 -29.88 -22.95
N PHE A 21 -27.99 -28.66 -22.51
CA PHE A 21 -28.35 -28.37 -21.12
C PHE A 21 -29.84 -28.62 -20.93
N HIS A 22 -30.18 -29.43 -19.93
CA HIS A 22 -31.54 -29.70 -19.51
C HIS A 22 -31.75 -29.25 -18.07
N LYS A 23 -32.86 -28.55 -17.83
CA LYS A 23 -33.34 -28.21 -16.50
C LYS A 23 -34.66 -28.91 -16.29
N GLU A 24 -34.64 -29.98 -15.53
CA GLU A 24 -35.84 -30.70 -15.12
C GLU A 24 -36.04 -30.43 -13.63
N ASN A 25 -37.08 -29.66 -13.30
CA ASN A 25 -37.33 -29.13 -11.95
C ASN A 25 -36.12 -28.34 -11.39
N GLU A 26 -35.66 -28.69 -10.20
CA GLU A 26 -34.47 -28.12 -9.54
C GLU A 26 -33.16 -28.77 -10.01
N THR A 27 -33.23 -29.86 -10.78
CA THR A 27 -32.04 -30.58 -11.24
C THR A 27 -31.55 -30.04 -12.59
N LYS A 28 -30.36 -29.45 -12.58
CA LYS A 28 -29.62 -29.04 -13.78
C LYS A 28 -28.73 -30.19 -14.26
N LEU A 29 -28.89 -30.64 -15.49
CA LEU A 29 -28.05 -31.69 -16.09
C LEU A 29 -27.59 -31.29 -17.49
N VAL A 30 -26.44 -31.83 -17.90
CA VAL A 30 -25.93 -31.72 -19.27
C VAL A 30 -25.95 -33.12 -19.86
N ALA A 31 -26.66 -33.28 -20.97
CA ALA A 31 -26.72 -34.54 -21.70
C ALA A 31 -25.87 -34.40 -22.96
N CYS A 32 -24.87 -35.27 -23.12
CA CYS A 32 -24.01 -35.31 -24.29
C CYS A 32 -24.23 -36.59 -25.07
N GLU A 33 -24.42 -36.46 -26.39
CA GLU A 33 -24.52 -37.59 -27.29
C GLU A 33 -23.11 -38.13 -27.60
N VAL A 34 -22.82 -39.32 -27.09
CA VAL A 34 -21.51 -39.99 -27.25
C VAL A 34 -21.47 -40.99 -28.42
N GLY A 35 -22.62 -41.23 -29.08
CA GLY A 35 -22.70 -42.07 -30.27
C GLY A 35 -24.04 -42.82 -30.39
N ASN A 36 -24.55 -42.95 -31.61
CA ASN A 36 -25.78 -43.70 -31.91
C ASN A 36 -25.56 -44.63 -33.11
N PRO A 37 -25.14 -45.89 -32.91
CA PRO A 37 -24.74 -46.50 -31.63
C PRO A 37 -23.27 -46.21 -31.27
N MET A 38 -22.97 -46.17 -29.97
CA MET A 38 -21.59 -46.24 -29.48
C MET A 38 -21.08 -47.69 -29.61
N LYS A 39 -20.03 -47.91 -30.40
CA LYS A 39 -19.53 -49.26 -30.71
C LYS A 39 -18.83 -49.90 -29.51
N SER A 40 -18.79 -51.23 -29.48
CA SER A 40 -18.03 -51.99 -28.49
C SER A 40 -16.54 -51.59 -28.52
N HIS A 41 -15.88 -51.60 -27.35
CA HIS A 41 -14.48 -51.22 -27.16
C HIS A 41 -14.14 -49.78 -27.60
N THR A 42 -15.13 -48.88 -27.63
CA THR A 42 -14.90 -47.46 -27.91
C THR A 42 -14.66 -46.70 -26.61
N GLU A 43 -13.55 -45.97 -26.54
CA GLU A 43 -13.26 -45.03 -25.46
C GLU A 43 -13.36 -43.60 -26.00
N ILE A 44 -14.08 -42.73 -25.29
CA ILE A 44 -14.26 -41.33 -25.68
C ILE A 44 -13.84 -40.47 -24.50
N LYS A 45 -12.80 -39.66 -24.71
CA LYS A 45 -12.39 -38.63 -23.74
C LYS A 45 -13.21 -37.37 -23.96
N LEU A 46 -13.75 -36.86 -22.86
CA LEU A 46 -14.63 -35.70 -22.82
C LEU A 46 -14.06 -34.67 -21.85
N ASP A 47 -13.80 -33.48 -22.37
CA ASP A 47 -13.37 -32.34 -21.57
C ASP A 47 -14.56 -31.40 -21.39
N PHE A 48 -14.95 -31.20 -20.13
CA PHE A 48 -16.05 -30.31 -19.77
C PHE A 48 -15.50 -29.01 -19.19
N GLU A 49 -15.85 -27.88 -19.81
CA GLU A 49 -15.60 -26.56 -19.29
C GLU A 49 -16.85 -26.05 -18.56
N LEU A 50 -16.69 -25.75 -17.28
CA LEU A 50 -17.76 -25.34 -16.38
C LEU A 50 -17.34 -24.05 -15.69
N SER A 51 -18.25 -23.08 -15.63
CA SER A 51 -18.09 -21.90 -14.79
C SER A 51 -18.91 -22.07 -13.53
N ILE A 52 -18.30 -21.83 -12.37
CA ILE A 52 -18.92 -22.02 -11.08
C ILE A 52 -18.98 -20.66 -10.39
N SER A 53 -20.17 -20.29 -9.92
CA SER A 53 -20.41 -19.07 -9.14
C SER A 53 -21.29 -19.39 -7.93
N GLN A 54 -21.56 -18.40 -7.09
CA GLN A 54 -22.43 -18.52 -5.92
C GLN A 54 -21.93 -19.60 -4.94
N LEU A 55 -20.66 -19.47 -4.54
CA LEU A 55 -19.98 -20.41 -3.64
C LEU A 55 -19.96 -19.93 -2.18
N GLU A 56 -20.67 -18.84 -1.86
CA GLU A 56 -20.71 -18.23 -0.52
C GLU A 56 -21.24 -19.23 0.53
N ASP A 57 -22.35 -19.89 0.19
CA ASP A 57 -23.03 -20.88 1.04
C ASP A 57 -22.56 -22.32 0.79
N ALA A 58 -21.56 -22.53 -0.07
CA ALA A 58 -21.12 -23.86 -0.42
C ALA A 58 -20.43 -24.57 0.75
N ASN A 59 -20.68 -25.88 0.88
CA ASN A 59 -19.94 -26.74 1.79
C ASN A 59 -18.50 -26.93 1.30
N SER A 60 -17.66 -27.63 2.08
CA SER A 60 -16.23 -27.90 1.80
C SER A 60 -15.91 -28.56 0.45
N SER A 61 -16.91 -29.03 -0.30
CA SER A 61 -16.73 -29.57 -1.63
C SER A 61 -18.01 -29.49 -2.46
N ILE A 62 -17.82 -29.45 -3.79
CA ILE A 62 -18.89 -29.61 -4.77
C ILE A 62 -18.80 -31.01 -5.38
N VAL A 63 -19.97 -31.60 -5.69
CA VAL A 63 -20.05 -32.96 -6.23
C VAL A 63 -20.68 -32.93 -7.62
N PHE A 64 -19.95 -33.45 -8.59
CA PHE A 64 -20.45 -33.74 -9.93
C PHE A 64 -20.84 -35.22 -10.02
N VAL A 65 -22.01 -35.48 -10.59
CA VAL A 65 -22.53 -36.83 -10.77
C VAL A 65 -22.54 -37.13 -12.26
N LEU A 66 -21.84 -38.19 -12.66
CA LEU A 66 -21.70 -38.63 -14.04
C LEU A 66 -22.32 -40.02 -14.20
N GLN A 67 -23.04 -40.23 -15.30
CA GLN A 67 -23.63 -41.52 -15.65
C GLN A 67 -23.80 -41.62 -17.17
N LEU A 68 -23.44 -42.75 -17.74
CA LEU A 68 -23.76 -43.10 -19.12
C LEU A 68 -25.12 -43.79 -19.17
N LYS A 69 -25.95 -43.38 -20.12
CA LYS A 69 -27.27 -43.96 -20.37
C LYS A 69 -27.41 -44.34 -21.84
N SER A 70 -28.07 -45.45 -22.09
CA SER A 70 -28.39 -45.97 -23.42
C SER A 70 -29.85 -46.42 -23.48
N LYS A 71 -30.36 -46.66 -24.70
CA LYS A 71 -31.71 -47.18 -24.94
C LYS A 71 -31.76 -48.71 -25.04
N ASN A 72 -30.71 -49.42 -24.62
CA ASN A 72 -30.66 -50.88 -24.67
C ASN A 72 -31.62 -51.49 -23.65
N THR A 73 -32.21 -52.64 -23.98
CA THR A 73 -33.10 -53.38 -23.05
C THR A 73 -32.33 -54.05 -21.92
N LEU A 74 -31.12 -54.54 -22.22
CA LEU A 74 -30.21 -55.16 -21.26
C LEU A 74 -29.12 -54.14 -20.87
N ASN A 75 -28.94 -53.92 -19.57
CA ASN A 75 -27.93 -53.02 -18.99
C ASN A 75 -27.89 -51.61 -19.62
N PRO A 76 -28.99 -50.84 -19.56
CA PRO A 76 -29.05 -49.53 -20.21
C PRO A 76 -28.10 -48.48 -19.61
N ASN A 77 -27.75 -48.59 -18.33
CA ASN A 77 -27.05 -47.54 -17.59
C ASN A 77 -25.71 -48.05 -17.03
N SER A 78 -24.71 -47.17 -17.00
CA SER A 78 -23.49 -47.41 -16.24
C SER A 78 -23.72 -47.23 -14.74
N ASN A 79 -22.71 -47.61 -13.95
CA ASN A 79 -22.56 -47.14 -12.58
C ASN A 79 -22.50 -45.61 -12.55
N ILE A 80 -22.89 -45.05 -11.40
CA ILE A 80 -22.84 -43.62 -11.14
C ILE A 80 -21.46 -43.29 -10.60
N GLU A 81 -20.78 -42.34 -11.23
CA GLU A 81 -19.51 -41.80 -10.76
C GLU A 81 -19.74 -40.45 -10.08
N ARG A 82 -19.05 -40.23 -8.96
CA ARG A 82 -19.16 -39.00 -8.16
C ARG A 82 -17.78 -38.35 -8.07
N LEU A 83 -17.61 -37.24 -8.78
CA LEU A 83 -16.41 -36.42 -8.71
C LEU A 83 -16.59 -35.35 -7.64
N GLN A 84 -15.85 -35.47 -6.54
CA GLN A 84 -15.84 -34.50 -5.46
C GLN A 84 -14.68 -33.53 -5.64
N VAL A 85 -14.97 -32.24 -5.76
CA VAL A 85 -13.97 -31.18 -5.91
C VAL A 85 -13.95 -30.37 -4.61
N PRO A 86 -12.84 -30.38 -3.85
CA PRO A 86 -12.74 -29.60 -2.61
C PRO A 86 -12.68 -28.11 -2.91
N LEU A 87 -13.35 -27.32 -2.08
CA LEU A 87 -13.31 -25.86 -2.14
C LEU A 87 -12.34 -25.32 -1.09
N LYS A 88 -11.62 -24.26 -1.45
CA LYS A 88 -10.74 -23.51 -0.56
C LYS A 88 -11.04 -22.03 -0.70
N VAL A 89 -10.96 -21.31 0.41
CA VAL A 89 -11.05 -19.86 0.44
C VAL A 89 -9.65 -19.29 0.32
N ASP A 90 -9.46 -18.38 -0.63
CA ASP A 90 -8.17 -17.78 -0.92
C ASP A 90 -8.34 -16.27 -1.08
N ALA A 91 -7.85 -15.52 -0.10
CA ALA A 91 -7.86 -14.06 -0.09
C ALA A 91 -6.43 -13.55 -0.04
N GLN A 92 -6.06 -12.77 -1.05
CA GLN A 92 -4.77 -12.10 -1.14
C GLN A 92 -4.99 -10.61 -0.87
N VAL A 93 -4.64 -10.18 0.34
CA VAL A 93 -4.81 -8.80 0.77
C VAL A 93 -3.45 -8.12 0.79
N GLU A 94 -3.35 -6.98 0.13
CA GLU A 94 -2.12 -6.20 -0.03
C GLU A 94 -2.25 -4.86 0.68
N LEU A 95 -1.23 -4.48 1.44
CA LEU A 95 -1.15 -3.20 2.14
C LEU A 95 -0.05 -2.34 1.52
N PHE A 96 -0.45 -1.20 0.99
CA PHE A 96 0.44 -0.18 0.43
C PHE A 96 0.60 0.98 1.41
N GLY A 97 1.78 1.56 1.48
CA GLY A 97 2.08 2.72 2.34
C GLY A 97 3.07 3.67 1.66
N ILE A 98 2.71 4.96 1.59
CA ILE A 98 3.55 6.00 0.98
C ILE A 98 3.56 7.28 1.82
N SER A 99 4.57 8.13 1.60
CA SER A 99 4.65 9.49 2.15
C SER A 99 4.59 10.52 1.04
N ILE A 100 3.84 11.61 1.26
CA ILE A 100 3.78 12.77 0.38
C ILE A 100 4.11 14.02 1.21
N PRO A 101 5.22 14.73 0.91
CA PRO A 101 6.25 14.34 -0.04
C PRO A 101 7.06 13.13 0.45
N ALA A 102 7.81 12.49 -0.46
CA ALA A 102 8.78 11.46 -0.11
C ALA A 102 10.05 12.06 0.53
N ALA A 103 10.40 13.29 0.14
CA ALA A 103 11.48 14.08 0.72
C ALA A 103 11.02 15.51 0.98
N ALA A 104 11.19 15.99 2.21
CA ALA A 104 10.95 17.38 2.62
C ALA A 104 12.30 18.10 2.73
N LEU A 105 12.51 19.10 1.87
CA LEU A 105 13.72 19.92 1.87
C LEU A 105 13.46 21.18 2.69
N LEU A 106 14.29 21.41 3.71
CA LEU A 106 14.19 22.56 4.62
C LEU A 106 15.35 23.53 4.38
N SER A 107 15.08 24.84 4.35
CA SER A 107 16.13 25.85 4.26
C SER A 107 16.80 26.07 5.61
N TRP A 108 18.13 26.19 5.65
CA TRP A 108 18.90 26.46 6.88
C TRP A 108 18.47 27.73 7.62
N THR A 109 17.90 28.71 6.91
CA THR A 109 17.35 29.93 7.50
C THR A 109 15.93 29.69 8.04
N LEU A 110 15.83 29.24 9.29
CA LEU A 110 14.57 29.07 10.03
C LEU A 110 13.81 30.39 10.34
N GLU A 111 14.30 31.53 9.85
CA GLU A 111 13.72 32.86 10.10
C GLU A 111 12.26 32.99 9.62
N GLY A 112 11.85 32.20 8.62
CA GLY A 112 10.45 32.17 8.13
C GLY A 112 9.44 31.51 9.09
N PHE A 113 9.90 30.67 10.03
CA PHE A 113 9.03 29.99 11.00
C PHE A 113 8.98 30.71 12.36
N LYS A 114 9.78 31.78 12.51
CA LYS A 114 9.70 32.70 13.65
C LYS A 114 8.77 33.85 13.28
N ASN A 115 7.46 33.67 13.51
CA ASN A 115 6.53 34.67 14.07
C ASN A 115 5.08 34.59 13.53
N LYS A 116 4.13 34.59 14.48
CA LYS A 116 2.82 35.28 14.44
C LYS A 116 1.65 34.66 13.64
N SER A 117 1.42 33.36 13.70
CA SER A 117 0.05 32.86 13.46
C SER A 117 -0.34 31.77 14.45
N ASN A 118 -1.64 31.67 14.69
CA ASN A 118 -2.24 30.55 15.43
C ASN A 118 -2.54 29.37 14.48
N GLU A 119 -2.06 29.40 13.23
CA GLU A 119 -2.34 28.35 12.24
C GLU A 119 -1.29 27.25 12.32
N VAL A 120 -1.75 26.00 12.36
CA VAL A 120 -0.89 24.83 12.54
C VAL A 120 0.11 24.66 11.39
N TYR A 121 -0.25 25.10 10.18
CA TYR A 121 0.56 24.94 8.98
C TYR A 121 1.77 25.87 8.93
N ASP A 122 1.82 26.91 9.75
CA ASP A 122 2.94 27.84 9.80
C ASP A 122 4.11 27.31 10.65
N TYR A 123 3.94 26.17 11.33
CA TYR A 123 4.99 25.55 12.13
C TYR A 123 5.91 24.60 11.33
N GLY A 124 5.58 24.29 10.07
CA GLY A 124 6.45 23.53 9.18
C GLY A 124 5.74 22.90 7.99
N PRO A 125 6.46 22.14 7.15
CA PRO A 125 5.88 21.54 5.96
C PRO A 125 4.84 20.48 6.30
N LYS A 126 3.81 20.40 5.46
CA LYS A 126 2.80 19.35 5.48
C LYS A 126 3.41 18.02 5.02
N ILE A 127 3.15 16.96 5.77
CA ILE A 127 3.53 15.58 5.45
C ILE A 127 2.25 14.73 5.53
N GLU A 128 2.02 13.91 4.52
CA GLU A 128 0.89 12.99 4.47
C GLU A 128 1.39 11.56 4.38
N HIS A 129 0.95 10.70 5.29
CA HIS A 129 1.16 9.26 5.15
C HIS A 129 -0.14 8.60 4.73
N ILE A 130 -0.10 7.89 3.62
CA ILE A 130 -1.27 7.28 2.99
C ILE A 130 -1.10 5.77 3.02
N TYR A 131 -2.10 5.07 3.54
CA TYR A 131 -2.14 3.62 3.59
C TYR A 131 -3.38 3.09 2.88
N ARG A 132 -3.18 2.19 1.93
CA ARG A 132 -4.27 1.55 1.17
C ARG A 132 -4.23 0.05 1.37
N LEU A 133 -5.33 -0.51 1.87
CA LEU A 133 -5.58 -1.94 1.93
C LEU A 133 -6.39 -2.35 0.70
N HIS A 134 -5.94 -3.38 -0.01
CA HIS A 134 -6.55 -3.82 -1.26
C HIS A 134 -6.71 -5.34 -1.28
N ASN A 135 -7.88 -5.83 -1.68
CA ASN A 135 -8.10 -7.25 -1.89
C ASN A 135 -7.80 -7.61 -3.36
N ALA A 136 -6.63 -8.17 -3.62
CA ALA A 136 -6.22 -8.66 -4.93
C ALA A 136 -6.66 -10.12 -5.16
N GLY A 137 -7.13 -10.82 -4.11
CA GLY A 137 -7.55 -12.21 -4.18
C GLY A 137 -8.97 -12.42 -4.71
N PRO A 138 -9.33 -13.67 -5.05
CA PRO A 138 -10.66 -14.00 -5.54
C PRO A 138 -11.74 -13.97 -4.44
N SER A 139 -11.39 -14.27 -3.18
CA SER A 139 -12.34 -14.33 -2.07
C SER A 139 -12.53 -12.97 -1.39
N THR A 140 -13.78 -12.62 -1.06
CA THR A 140 -14.15 -11.44 -0.29
C THR A 140 -13.75 -11.59 1.17
N ILE A 141 -13.25 -10.53 1.79
CA ILE A 141 -13.06 -10.48 3.26
C ILE A 141 -14.24 -9.74 3.91
N SER A 142 -14.68 -10.18 5.08
CA SER A 142 -15.76 -9.52 5.82
C SER A 142 -15.28 -8.33 6.64
N GLY A 143 -13.99 -8.31 7.00
CA GLY A 143 -13.36 -7.18 7.66
C GLY A 143 -11.87 -7.39 7.91
N ALA A 144 -11.20 -6.31 8.30
CA ALA A 144 -9.81 -6.31 8.74
C ALA A 144 -9.55 -5.20 9.76
N ASP A 145 -8.64 -5.44 10.68
CA ASP A 145 -8.10 -4.41 11.57
C ASP A 145 -6.81 -3.85 10.97
N LEU A 146 -6.73 -2.53 10.81
CA LEU A 146 -5.54 -1.81 10.35
C LEU A 146 -5.03 -0.92 11.49
N LEU A 147 -3.79 -1.13 11.90
CA LEU A 147 -3.13 -0.39 12.97
C LEU A 147 -1.94 0.39 12.41
N VAL A 148 -1.94 1.71 12.58
CA VAL A 148 -0.84 2.58 12.14
C VAL A 148 -0.12 3.17 13.36
N HIS A 149 1.17 2.85 13.47
CA HIS A 149 2.10 3.47 14.41
C HIS A 149 2.75 4.69 13.75
N PHE A 150 2.40 5.87 14.25
CA PHE A 150 2.79 7.15 13.67
C PHE A 150 3.75 7.91 14.62
N PRO A 151 4.96 8.27 14.16
CA PRO A 151 5.99 8.90 14.99
C PRO A 151 5.65 10.36 15.29
N SER A 152 4.87 10.57 16.35
CA SER A 152 4.46 11.90 16.79
C SER A 152 5.54 12.63 17.57
N HIS A 153 6.41 11.93 18.29
CA HIS A 153 7.47 12.52 19.10
C HIS A 153 8.84 11.98 18.71
N PHE A 154 9.86 12.83 18.83
CA PHE A 154 11.25 12.45 18.71
C PHE A 154 12.06 13.12 19.81
N TRP A 155 12.85 12.33 20.54
CA TRP A 155 13.68 12.84 21.64
C TRP A 155 12.84 13.52 22.76
N ARG A 156 12.87 14.85 22.87
CA ARG A 156 12.16 15.65 23.88
C ARG A 156 11.07 16.54 23.26
N GLY A 157 10.82 16.40 21.96
CA GLY A 157 9.96 17.31 21.20
C GLY A 157 8.91 16.58 20.36
N LEU A 158 7.95 17.37 19.88
CA LEU A 158 6.97 16.95 18.89
C LEU A 158 7.65 16.89 17.52
N LEU A 159 7.49 15.79 16.80
CA LEU A 159 8.02 15.60 15.45
C LEU A 159 6.94 15.82 14.40
N LEU A 160 5.92 14.94 14.39
CA LEU A 160 4.79 15.04 13.46
C LEU A 160 3.51 15.31 14.24
N TYR A 161 2.94 16.50 14.03
CA TYR A 161 1.64 16.86 14.59
C TYR A 161 0.53 16.44 13.63
N ILE A 162 -0.34 15.52 14.04
CA ILE A 162 -1.47 15.07 13.22
C ILE A 162 -2.52 16.19 13.18
N THR A 163 -2.82 16.69 11.99
CA THR A 163 -3.86 17.71 11.79
C THR A 163 -5.21 17.09 11.47
N ARG A 164 -5.21 16.00 10.69
CA ARG A 164 -6.43 15.34 10.24
C ARG A 164 -6.16 13.89 9.87
N VAL A 165 -7.14 13.03 10.15
CA VAL A 165 -7.21 11.67 9.60
C VAL A 165 -8.43 11.62 8.68
N SER A 166 -8.22 11.28 7.41
CA SER A 166 -9.30 11.13 6.43
C SER A 166 -9.33 9.71 5.89
N THR A 167 -10.53 9.19 5.64
CA THR A 167 -10.77 7.83 5.19
C THR A 167 -11.50 7.81 3.85
N GLU A 168 -11.19 6.81 3.03
CA GLU A 168 -11.88 6.53 1.76
C GLU A 168 -12.22 5.05 1.66
N GLY A 169 -13.45 4.73 1.24
CA GLY A 169 -13.97 3.37 1.20
C GLY A 169 -14.56 2.91 2.54
N ASN A 170 -14.73 1.59 2.69
CA ASN A 170 -15.38 0.99 3.86
C ASN A 170 -14.40 0.86 5.04
N ILE A 171 -14.00 1.99 5.63
CA ILE A 171 -13.04 2.04 6.74
C ILE A 171 -13.40 3.17 7.72
N ILE A 172 -13.34 2.85 9.01
CA ILE A 172 -13.59 3.79 10.11
C ILE A 172 -12.35 3.80 11.00
N CYS A 173 -11.76 4.97 11.22
CA CYS A 173 -10.56 5.12 12.02
C CYS A 173 -10.83 5.94 13.28
N SER A 174 -10.22 5.53 14.39
CA SER A 174 -10.09 6.31 15.61
C SER A 174 -8.62 6.60 15.89
N SER A 175 -8.32 7.85 16.23
CA SER A 175 -7.00 8.26 16.71
C SER A 175 -7.04 8.33 18.23
N THR A 176 -6.12 7.67 18.92
CA THR A 176 -6.07 7.72 20.40
C THR A 176 -5.65 9.09 20.91
N ASN A 177 -5.10 9.95 20.04
CA ASN A 177 -4.55 11.25 20.38
C ASN A 177 -5.06 12.33 19.41
N GLU A 178 -6.34 12.69 19.47
CA GLU A 178 -6.76 14.03 19.02
C GLU A 178 -6.23 15.06 20.02
N THR A 179 -4.93 15.33 19.95
CA THR A 179 -4.31 16.40 20.73
C THR A 179 -4.84 17.72 20.20
N ASN A 180 -5.54 18.47 21.06
CA ASN A 180 -5.74 19.90 20.82
C ASN A 180 -4.38 20.54 20.48
N PRO A 181 -4.34 21.52 19.56
CA PRO A 181 -3.10 22.22 19.25
C PRO A 181 -2.47 22.73 20.56
N PRO A 182 -1.17 22.51 20.79
CA PRO A 182 -0.51 22.97 22.00
C PRO A 182 -0.78 24.47 22.18
N LYS A 183 -1.36 24.87 23.32
CA LYS A 183 -1.58 26.29 23.65
C LYS A 183 -0.27 27.08 23.78
N ASP A 184 0.83 26.35 23.97
CA ASP A 184 2.19 26.86 23.94
C ASP A 184 3.06 25.88 23.10
N PRO A 185 3.65 26.31 21.97
CA PRO A 185 4.46 25.47 21.09
C PRO A 185 5.78 24.99 21.74
N THR A 186 6.12 25.47 22.94
CA THR A 186 7.34 25.11 23.68
C THR A 186 7.13 24.16 24.86
N ILE A 187 5.89 23.85 25.23
CA ILE A 187 5.59 23.00 26.40
C ILE A 187 5.08 21.63 25.93
N ALA A 188 5.88 20.60 26.15
CA ALA A 188 5.44 19.21 26.01
C ALA A 188 4.21 18.95 26.90
N PRO A 189 3.14 18.29 26.42
CA PRO A 189 1.93 18.10 27.22
C PRO A 189 2.23 17.24 28.45
N SER A 190 2.20 17.87 29.62
CA SER A 190 2.55 17.29 30.92
C SER A 190 1.48 16.40 31.56
N ASN A 191 0.40 16.07 30.83
CA ASN A 191 -0.76 15.36 31.40
C ASN A 191 -1.00 13.97 30.79
N LEU A 192 0.07 13.26 30.41
CA LEU A 192 -0.02 11.80 30.31
C LEU A 192 0.36 11.24 31.69
N THR A 193 -0.58 10.54 32.33
CA THR A 193 -0.35 9.81 33.57
C THR A 193 0.64 8.67 33.28
N ILE A 194 1.94 8.98 33.41
CA ILE A 194 3.05 8.05 33.16
C ILE A 194 3.04 6.97 34.26
N PRO A 195 2.94 5.66 33.96
CA PRO A 195 3.33 4.64 34.91
C PRO A 195 4.82 4.82 35.19
N SER A 196 5.20 4.97 36.45
CA SER A 196 6.56 5.25 36.91
C SER A 196 7.55 4.17 36.45
N TRP A 197 8.25 4.43 35.34
CA TRP A 197 9.47 3.73 35.00
C TRP A 197 10.62 4.68 35.31
N HIS A 198 11.48 4.27 36.25
CA HIS A 198 12.65 5.03 36.67
C HIS A 198 13.60 5.24 35.48
N TRP A 199 13.52 6.42 34.85
CA TRP A 199 14.50 6.87 33.87
C TRP A 199 15.80 7.22 34.61
N HIS A 200 16.80 6.35 34.49
CA HIS A 200 18.17 6.74 34.85
C HIS A 200 18.63 7.83 33.90
N GLU A 201 18.80 9.03 34.44
CA GLU A 201 19.37 10.22 33.83
C GLU A 201 20.78 9.91 33.30
N ARG A 202 20.87 9.44 32.05
CA ARG A 202 22.13 9.29 31.31
C ARG A 202 22.33 10.51 30.44
N ARG A 203 23.41 11.25 30.75
CA ARG A 203 24.25 12.13 29.91
C ARG A 203 23.61 12.67 28.63
N ASP A 204 23.62 14.01 28.49
CA ASP A 204 23.33 14.73 27.25
C ASP A 204 23.97 14.05 26.03
N VAL A 205 23.13 13.37 25.22
CA VAL A 205 23.59 12.57 24.08
C VAL A 205 23.87 13.52 22.93
N ASN A 206 25.12 13.94 22.75
CA ASN A 206 25.48 14.83 21.65
C ASN A 206 25.06 14.21 20.30
N PHE A 207 24.22 14.90 19.50
CA PHE A 207 23.67 14.40 18.22
C PHE A 207 24.75 13.95 17.22
N SER A 208 25.98 14.47 17.38
CA SER A 208 27.21 14.08 16.69
C SER A 208 27.59 12.60 16.81
N THR A 209 26.96 11.85 17.72
CA THR A 209 27.24 10.42 17.94
C THR A 209 26.38 9.52 17.06
N PHE A 210 25.31 10.03 16.46
CA PHE A 210 24.45 9.26 15.58
C PHE A 210 25.04 9.23 14.16
N LYS A 211 25.07 8.02 13.58
CA LYS A 211 25.42 7.83 12.17
C LYS A 211 24.28 8.39 11.32
N GLU A 212 24.56 9.42 10.51
CA GLU A 212 23.57 9.99 9.61
C GLU A 212 23.25 9.01 8.46
N PRO A 213 21.98 8.92 8.00
CA PRO A 213 20.79 9.61 8.50
C PRO A 213 20.23 8.99 9.79
N ILE A 214 19.66 9.83 10.66
CA ILE A 214 19.01 9.35 11.90
C ILE A 214 17.66 8.71 11.54
N GLU A 215 17.48 7.45 11.91
CA GLU A 215 16.21 6.75 11.72
C GLU A 215 15.25 7.04 12.89
N VAL A 216 14.04 7.48 12.56
CA VAL A 216 12.96 7.72 13.52
C VAL A 216 11.85 6.73 13.28
N ASN A 217 11.61 5.87 14.27
CA ASN A 217 10.56 4.88 14.23
C ASN A 217 9.89 4.73 15.60
N CYS A 218 8.79 3.99 15.62
CA CYS A 218 7.99 3.75 16.81
C CYS A 218 8.52 2.67 17.75
N SER A 219 9.70 2.09 17.48
CA SER A 219 10.28 1.06 18.36
C SER A 219 11.03 1.68 19.54
N SER A 220 11.59 2.88 19.36
CA SER A 220 12.39 3.57 20.39
C SER A 220 11.70 4.79 21.01
N GLN A 221 10.51 5.17 20.56
CA GLN A 221 9.91 6.49 20.85
C GLN A 221 8.38 6.42 21.04
N LEU A 222 7.82 7.46 21.68
CA LEU A 222 6.38 7.64 21.85
C LEU A 222 5.72 7.90 20.49
N CYS A 223 4.76 7.03 20.14
CA CYS A 223 3.99 7.12 18.91
C CYS A 223 2.50 7.26 19.16
N SER A 224 1.84 7.98 18.26
CA SER A 224 0.40 7.96 18.16
C SER A 224 -0.05 6.70 17.44
N VAL A 225 -1.14 6.10 17.91
CA VAL A 225 -1.71 4.90 17.31
C VAL A 225 -3.04 5.28 16.66
N ILE A 226 -3.15 5.02 15.36
CA ILE A 226 -4.40 5.15 14.61
C ILE A 226 -4.91 3.73 14.40
N TYR A 227 -6.08 3.43 14.96
CA TYR A 227 -6.75 2.16 14.80
C TYR A 227 -7.89 2.31 13.82
N CYS A 228 -7.94 1.45 12.81
CA CYS A 228 -8.93 1.49 11.76
C CYS A 228 -9.61 0.13 11.61
N GLN A 229 -10.93 0.14 11.57
CA GLN A 229 -11.78 -1.01 11.27
C GLN A 229 -12.18 -0.94 9.81
N VAL A 230 -11.69 -1.88 9.02
CA VAL A 230 -12.05 -2.06 7.62
C VAL A 230 -13.22 -3.04 7.55
N GLY A 231 -14.28 -2.66 6.86
CA GLY A 231 -15.42 -3.53 6.60
C GLY A 231 -15.18 -4.47 5.42
N THR A 232 -16.27 -4.95 4.81
CA THR A 232 -16.21 -5.87 3.68
C THR A 232 -15.41 -5.30 2.52
N LEU A 233 -14.44 -6.07 2.03
CA LEU A 233 -13.69 -5.79 0.79
C LEU A 233 -13.87 -6.94 -0.20
N GLU A 234 -14.65 -6.66 -1.25
CA GLU A 234 -14.80 -7.54 -2.40
C GLU A 234 -13.50 -7.63 -3.21
N ARG A 235 -13.48 -8.58 -4.16
CA ARG A 235 -12.39 -8.69 -5.13
C ARG A 235 -12.14 -7.35 -5.82
N ASP A 236 -10.87 -7.00 -5.96
CA ASP A 236 -10.36 -5.80 -6.60
C ASP A 236 -10.79 -4.47 -5.93
N HIS A 237 -11.42 -4.52 -4.76
CA HIS A 237 -11.76 -3.33 -3.97
C HIS A 237 -10.71 -3.03 -2.90
N GLY A 238 -10.79 -1.83 -2.32
CA GLY A 238 -9.87 -1.43 -1.26
C GLY A 238 -10.40 -0.27 -0.44
N ALA A 239 -9.74 -0.03 0.69
CA ALA A 239 -10.00 1.09 1.58
C ALA A 239 -8.69 1.79 1.91
N MET A 240 -8.75 3.09 2.20
CA MET A 240 -7.58 3.93 2.38
C MET A 240 -7.75 4.87 3.58
N VAL A 241 -6.65 5.09 4.29
CA VAL A 241 -6.53 6.10 5.33
C VAL A 241 -5.37 7.03 5.01
N THR A 242 -5.64 8.32 5.08
CA THR A 242 -4.66 9.40 4.89
C THR A 242 -4.50 10.15 6.19
N ILE A 243 -3.28 10.12 6.73
CA ILE A 243 -2.90 10.83 7.95
C ILE A 243 -2.16 12.09 7.51
N GLN A 244 -2.84 13.24 7.67
CA GLN A 244 -2.25 14.55 7.42
C GLN A 244 -1.57 15.03 8.68
N SER A 245 -0.31 15.46 8.53
CA SER A 245 0.47 16.01 9.63
C SER A 245 1.31 17.20 9.18
N VAL A 246 1.84 17.92 10.18
CA VAL A 246 2.83 18.98 10.00
C VAL A 246 4.10 18.58 10.72
N LEU A 247 5.24 18.74 10.04
CA LEU A 247 6.55 18.60 10.67
C LEU A 247 6.76 19.78 11.63
N TRP A 248 6.88 19.50 12.92
CA TRP A 248 6.90 20.53 13.95
C TRP A 248 8.30 21.11 14.16
N LEU A 249 8.67 22.10 13.36
CA LEU A 249 10.01 22.70 13.40
C LEU A 249 10.41 23.36 14.74
N PRO A 250 9.49 23.94 15.55
CA PRO A 250 9.87 24.56 16.83
C PRO A 250 10.59 23.62 17.80
N SER A 251 10.32 22.31 17.74
CA SER A 251 10.90 21.32 18.66
C SER A 251 12.41 21.04 18.45
N PHE A 252 13.02 21.63 17.43
CA PHE A 252 14.35 21.26 16.97
C PHE A 252 15.27 22.47 16.76
N GLN A 253 14.90 23.64 17.28
CA GLN A 253 15.59 24.92 17.05
C GLN A 253 17.08 24.96 17.45
N GLU A 254 17.53 24.08 18.35
CA GLU A 254 18.91 24.13 18.87
C GLU A 254 19.86 23.10 18.23
N GLN A 255 19.37 21.93 17.80
CA GLN A 255 20.18 20.84 17.21
C GLN A 255 19.37 19.99 16.22
N PHE A 256 19.24 20.47 14.97
CA PHE A 256 18.67 19.63 13.90
C PHE A 256 19.73 18.66 13.35
N PRO A 257 19.43 17.35 13.26
CA PRO A 257 20.24 16.45 12.44
C PRO A 257 20.15 16.85 10.97
N LYS A 258 21.25 16.74 10.23
CA LYS A 258 21.30 17.14 8.80
C LYS A 258 20.32 16.34 7.94
N LYS A 259 20.11 15.07 8.29
CA LYS A 259 19.23 14.14 7.59
C LYS A 259 18.45 13.27 8.58
N LEU A 260 17.13 13.24 8.41
CA LEU A 260 16.20 12.44 9.21
C LEU A 260 15.41 11.49 8.30
N HIS A 261 15.34 10.22 8.68
CA HIS A 261 14.49 9.23 8.03
C HIS A 261 13.32 8.90 8.96
N ILE A 262 12.17 9.50 8.69
CA ILE A 262 10.95 9.27 9.46
C ILE A 262 10.24 8.05 8.89
N GLN A 263 9.92 7.08 9.76
CA GLN A 263 9.25 5.85 9.40
C GLN A 263 8.01 5.63 10.25
N SER A 264 6.87 5.52 9.59
CA SER A 264 5.60 5.09 10.17
C SER A 264 5.28 3.68 9.69
N ARG A 265 4.72 2.88 10.58
CA ARG A 265 4.46 1.46 10.32
C ARG A 265 2.97 1.19 10.38
N ALA A 266 2.41 0.67 9.28
CA ALA A 266 1.06 0.14 9.27
C ALA A 266 1.10 -1.38 9.22
N GLN A 267 0.17 -2.01 9.93
CA GLN A 267 -0.01 -3.46 9.93
C GLN A 267 -1.49 -3.78 9.88
N PHE A 268 -1.85 -4.83 9.17
CA PHE A 268 -3.23 -5.29 9.08
C PHE A 268 -3.36 -6.76 9.43
N ILE A 269 -4.54 -7.12 9.91
CA ILE A 269 -4.96 -8.50 10.10
C ILE A 269 -6.41 -8.63 9.64
N VAL A 270 -6.69 -9.58 8.74
CA VAL A 270 -8.05 -9.89 8.32
C VAL A 270 -8.78 -10.55 9.50
N THR A 271 -9.99 -10.07 9.81
CA THR A 271 -10.77 -10.57 10.95
C THR A 271 -11.69 -11.72 10.58
N GLY A 272 -12.09 -11.83 9.31
CA GLY A 272 -12.89 -12.94 8.83
C GLY A 272 -13.24 -12.88 7.34
N MET A 273 -13.94 -13.91 6.88
CA MET A 273 -14.50 -14.02 5.54
C MET A 273 -15.96 -14.51 5.62
N PRO A 274 -16.82 -14.15 4.66
CA PRO A 274 -18.26 -14.46 4.71
C PRO A 274 -18.61 -15.90 4.28
N TYR A 275 -17.62 -16.79 4.17
CA TYR A 275 -17.80 -18.16 3.67
C TYR A 275 -17.97 -19.15 4.82
N ASN A 276 -18.74 -20.22 4.60
CA ASN A 276 -18.87 -21.33 5.55
C ASN A 276 -17.54 -22.08 5.76
N ILE A 277 -16.67 -22.05 4.75
CA ILE A 277 -15.32 -22.62 4.81
C ILE A 277 -14.38 -21.54 5.32
N GLN A 278 -13.70 -21.80 6.44
CA GLN A 278 -12.69 -20.88 6.96
C GLN A 278 -11.32 -21.20 6.37
N PRO A 279 -10.49 -20.18 6.10
CA PRO A 279 -9.09 -20.39 5.72
C PRO A 279 -8.32 -20.97 6.90
N GLU A 280 -7.20 -21.66 6.61
CA GLU A 280 -6.29 -22.15 7.65
C GLU A 280 -5.55 -21.00 8.34
N VAL A 281 -5.22 -19.94 7.59
CA VAL A 281 -4.55 -18.74 8.08
C VAL A 281 -5.23 -17.51 7.48
N LEU A 282 -5.56 -16.54 8.34
CA LEU A 282 -6.09 -15.26 7.90
C LEU A 282 -4.94 -14.37 7.35
N PRO A 283 -5.16 -13.67 6.22
CA PRO A 283 -4.14 -12.79 5.66
C PRO A 283 -3.75 -11.68 6.66
N SER A 284 -2.46 -11.42 6.74
CA SER A 284 -1.91 -10.32 7.53
C SER A 284 -0.63 -9.81 6.86
N GLY A 285 -0.25 -8.58 7.19
CA GLY A 285 0.94 -7.96 6.60
C GLY A 285 1.25 -6.62 7.22
N ALA A 286 2.40 -6.07 6.88
CA ALA A 286 2.84 -4.77 7.35
C ALA A 286 3.66 -4.03 6.28
N VAL A 287 3.60 -2.70 6.31
CA VAL A 287 4.33 -1.82 5.39
C VAL A 287 4.86 -0.60 6.13
N LEU A 288 5.92 0.01 5.59
CA LEU A 288 6.51 1.23 6.10
C LEU A 288 6.29 2.37 5.12
N ALA A 289 5.78 3.51 5.59
CA ALA A 289 5.86 4.77 4.85
C ALA A 289 7.10 5.53 5.33
N LYS A 290 7.89 6.05 4.40
CA LYS A 290 9.18 6.68 4.68
C LYS A 290 9.19 8.12 4.19
N THR A 291 9.63 9.03 5.04
CA THR A 291 9.85 10.43 4.69
C THR A 291 11.30 10.79 4.98
N LEU A 292 12.01 11.30 3.97
CA LEU A 292 13.33 11.90 4.16
C LEU A 292 13.15 13.38 4.49
N VAL A 293 13.77 13.87 5.56
CA VAL A 293 13.89 15.31 5.82
C VAL A 293 15.36 15.68 5.70
N GLU A 294 15.66 16.63 4.83
CA GLU A 294 17.02 17.10 4.58
C GLU A 294 17.09 18.62 4.62
N TRP A 295 18.14 19.13 5.27
CA TRP A 295 18.43 20.55 5.31
C TRP A 295 19.31 20.94 4.13
N VAL A 296 18.81 21.84 3.30
CA VAL A 296 19.52 22.37 2.14
C VAL A 296 20.04 23.76 2.48
N ASN A 297 21.33 23.97 2.22
CA ASN A 297 21.92 25.29 2.27
C ASN A 297 21.79 25.93 0.87
N PRO A 298 20.95 26.96 0.68
CA PRO A 298 20.78 27.61 -0.62
C PRO A 298 22.07 28.28 -1.13
N ASP A 299 23.03 28.58 -0.25
CA ASP A 299 24.30 29.22 -0.62
C ASP A 299 25.37 28.23 -1.11
N ALA A 300 25.18 26.92 -0.88
CA ALA A 300 26.16 25.91 -1.27
C ALA A 300 26.37 25.81 -2.79
N GLU A 301 25.37 26.22 -3.59
CA GLU A 301 25.45 26.18 -5.06
C GLU A 301 25.96 27.49 -5.70
N ARG A 302 26.17 28.57 -4.93
CA ARG A 302 26.54 29.90 -5.47
C ARG A 302 28.02 30.27 -5.36
N HIS A 303 28.90 29.35 -4.99
CA HIS A 303 30.34 29.60 -5.06
C HIS A 303 30.86 29.29 -6.46
N ILE A 304 30.61 30.18 -7.42
CA ILE A 304 31.36 30.19 -8.68
C ILE A 304 32.83 30.48 -8.33
N PRO A 305 33.76 29.57 -8.61
CA PRO A 305 35.16 29.79 -8.30
C PRO A 305 35.66 31.06 -8.98
N ILE A 306 36.30 31.96 -8.22
CA ILE A 306 36.76 33.27 -8.72
C ILE A 306 37.69 33.10 -9.95
N TRP A 307 38.43 32.00 -10.03
CA TRP A 307 39.29 31.70 -11.18
C TRP A 307 38.51 31.50 -12.49
N TRP A 308 37.26 31.02 -12.48
CA TRP A 308 36.43 30.97 -13.69
C TRP A 308 36.10 32.38 -14.22
N VAL A 309 35.83 33.33 -13.31
CA VAL A 309 35.61 34.74 -13.68
C VAL A 309 36.88 35.36 -14.26
N VAL A 310 38.03 35.14 -13.61
CA VAL A 310 39.33 35.62 -14.10
C VAL A 310 39.66 35.02 -15.47
N THR A 311 39.43 33.73 -15.65
CA THR A 311 39.70 33.03 -16.92
C THR A 311 38.83 33.60 -18.04
N ALA A 312 37.55 33.85 -17.79
CA ALA A 312 36.64 34.44 -18.77
C ALA A 312 37.08 35.85 -19.21
N VAL A 313 37.54 36.68 -18.26
CA VAL A 313 38.05 38.03 -18.54
C VAL A 313 39.32 37.99 -19.40
N VAL A 314 40.26 37.10 -19.06
CA VAL A 314 41.52 36.97 -19.83
C VAL A 314 41.26 36.49 -21.25
N VAL A 315 40.40 35.48 -21.43
CA VAL A 315 40.02 34.98 -22.76
C VAL A 315 39.30 36.08 -23.56
N GLY A 316 38.40 36.84 -22.92
CA GLY A 316 37.72 37.97 -23.54
C GLY A 316 38.68 39.06 -24.02
N LEU A 317 39.67 39.43 -23.21
CA LEU A 317 40.69 40.41 -23.59
C LEU A 317 41.59 39.92 -24.72
N LEU A 318 41.97 38.64 -24.71
CA LEU A 318 42.75 38.05 -25.80
C LEU A 318 41.97 38.04 -27.12
N LEU A 319 40.69 37.66 -27.11
CA LEU A 319 39.82 37.71 -28.29
C LEU A 319 39.65 39.14 -28.80
N LEU A 320 39.51 40.12 -27.90
CA LEU A 320 39.39 41.52 -28.25
C LEU A 320 40.69 42.04 -28.90
N ALA A 321 41.85 41.70 -28.34
CA ALA A 321 43.15 42.05 -28.91
C ALA A 321 43.37 41.43 -30.31
N VAL A 322 43.03 40.15 -30.48
CA VAL A 322 43.10 39.48 -31.78
C VAL A 322 42.17 40.16 -32.79
N SER A 323 40.95 40.51 -32.39
CA SER A 323 39.98 41.19 -33.25
C SER A 323 40.48 42.57 -33.69
N ILE A 324 41.09 43.35 -32.78
CA ILE A 324 41.72 44.63 -33.11
C ILE A 324 42.85 44.43 -34.13
N ILE A 325 43.71 43.43 -33.94
CA ILE A 325 44.83 43.14 -34.85
C ILE A 325 44.31 42.76 -36.24
N VAL A 326 43.27 41.91 -36.31
CA VAL A 326 42.64 41.52 -37.57
C VAL A 326 42.04 42.75 -38.26
N LEU A 327 41.25 43.55 -37.56
CA LEU A 327 40.63 44.77 -38.09
C LEU A 327 41.65 45.82 -38.53
N TRP A 328 42.78 45.92 -37.83
CA TRP A 328 43.89 46.79 -38.23
C TRP A 328 44.58 46.30 -39.50
N LYS A 329 44.82 44.99 -39.62
CA LYS A 329 45.40 44.36 -40.82
C LYS A 329 44.48 44.39 -42.04
N THR A 330 43.16 44.33 -41.85
CA THR A 330 42.18 44.44 -42.94
C THR A 330 41.86 45.90 -43.33
N GLY A 331 42.51 46.87 -42.69
CA GLY A 331 42.40 48.29 -43.07
C GLY A 331 41.10 48.97 -42.62
N PHE A 332 40.36 48.39 -41.67
CA PHE A 332 39.09 48.95 -41.18
C PHE A 332 39.29 50.24 -40.37
N PHE A 333 40.43 50.39 -39.69
CA PHE A 333 40.80 51.58 -38.92
C PHE A 333 41.68 52.58 -39.68
N LYS A 334 41.65 52.54 -41.02
CA LYS A 334 42.39 53.45 -41.88
C LYS A 334 41.49 54.51 -42.50
#